data_AF-A0A350YUE0-F1
#
_entry.id   AF-A0A350YUE0-F1
#
_cell.length_a   1.000
_cell.length_b   1.000
_cell.length_c   1.000
_cell.angle_alpha   90.00
_cell.angle_beta   90.00
_cell.angle_gamma   90.00
#
_symmetry.space_group_name_H-M   'P 1'
#
loop_
_entity.id
_entity.type
_entity.pdbx_description
1 polymer ?
#
loop_
_entity_poly.entity_id
_entity_poly.type
_entity_poly.pdbx_seq_one_letter_code
_entity_poly.pdbx_strand_id
1 'polypeptide(L)'
;MVTAGFLNSYCQRNKQSKMDCNKFQARIIFLHDEELTENEKKEMMEHMKGCADCTMAFAALSEALSILAQEKEILPNPYLFSKIKTRLNSASPDKRPTKTVFARLQPTIFILLLIISVYTGTSLGHSFSKQIEIQSYTDEIALYINEMQTEPLENFLLEQ
;
A
#
# COMPACT_ATOMS: atom_id res chain seq x y z
N MET A 1 -24.34 24.73 -17.21
CA MET A 1 -25.76 24.53 -16.84
C MET A 1 -26.39 23.65 -17.90
N VAL A 2 -26.32 22.33 -17.74
CA VAL A 2 -26.92 21.37 -18.68
C VAL A 2 -28.31 21.03 -18.19
N THR A 3 -29.27 21.23 -19.08
CA THR A 3 -30.70 21.23 -18.87
C THR A 3 -31.23 19.91 -18.33
N ALA A 4 -31.96 19.99 -17.21
CA ALA A 4 -32.80 18.97 -16.61
C ALA A 4 -34.05 18.66 -17.47
N GLY A 5 -33.85 18.31 -18.75
CA GLY A 5 -34.93 18.26 -19.74
C GLY A 5 -35.29 16.88 -20.31
N PHE A 6 -34.58 15.81 -19.97
CA PHE A 6 -34.67 14.56 -20.75
C PHE A 6 -35.49 13.40 -20.14
N LEU A 7 -36.12 13.56 -18.98
CA LEU A 7 -36.82 12.44 -18.31
C LEU A 7 -38.31 12.66 -18.04
N ASN A 8 -38.94 13.71 -18.58
CA ASN A 8 -40.28 14.12 -18.12
C ASN A 8 -41.46 13.78 -19.06
N SER A 9 -41.39 12.78 -19.94
CA SER A 9 -42.51 12.58 -20.89
C SER A 9 -42.77 11.18 -21.45
N TYR A 10 -42.45 10.08 -20.76
CA TYR A 10 -42.90 8.75 -21.22
C TYR A 10 -43.32 7.85 -20.06
N CYS A 11 -44.60 7.97 -19.67
CA CYS A 11 -45.47 6.86 -19.25
C CYS A 11 -46.87 7.37 -18.83
N GLN A 12 -47.45 8.33 -19.56
CA GLN A 12 -48.85 8.70 -19.35
C GLN A 12 -49.72 7.93 -20.34
N ARG A 13 -50.20 6.73 -19.97
CA ARG A 13 -51.59 6.30 -20.27
C ARG A 13 -52.05 4.89 -19.86
N ASN A 14 -51.25 4.00 -19.26
CA ASN A 14 -51.80 2.70 -18.84
C ASN A 14 -52.08 2.57 -17.33
N LYS A 15 -53.27 3.00 -16.93
CA LYS A 15 -53.83 2.93 -15.57
C LYS A 15 -54.43 1.54 -15.27
N GLN A 16 -53.72 0.46 -15.57
CA GLN A 16 -54.26 -0.91 -15.41
C GLN A 16 -53.42 -1.86 -14.58
N SER A 17 -52.34 -1.39 -13.97
CA SER A 17 -51.58 -2.16 -12.99
C SER A 17 -51.62 -1.45 -11.64
N LYS A 18 -51.72 -2.26 -10.58
CA LYS A 18 -51.84 -1.89 -9.16
C LYS A 18 -50.78 -0.87 -8.64
N MET A 19 -49.72 -0.61 -9.42
CA MET A 19 -48.63 0.31 -9.09
C MET A 19 -48.51 1.46 -10.10
N ASP A 20 -48.26 2.66 -9.59
CA ASP A 20 -48.02 3.85 -10.42
C ASP A 20 -46.63 3.80 -11.08
N CYS A 21 -46.55 4.21 -12.35
CA CYS A 21 -45.30 4.19 -13.13
C CYS A 21 -44.19 5.04 -12.49
N ASN A 22 -44.54 6.17 -11.85
CA ASN A 22 -43.59 7.00 -11.09
C ASN A 22 -42.99 6.25 -9.89
N LYS A 23 -43.81 5.45 -9.20
CA LYS A 23 -43.33 4.62 -8.08
C LYS A 23 -42.41 3.52 -8.59
N PHE A 24 -42.71 2.94 -9.76
CA PHE A 24 -41.85 1.94 -10.39
C PHE A 24 -40.49 2.56 -10.75
N GLN A 25 -40.47 3.70 -11.45
CA GLN A 25 -39.22 4.38 -11.82
C GLN A 25 -38.38 4.79 -10.61
N ALA A 26 -39.00 5.25 -9.52
CA ALA A 26 -38.28 5.57 -8.28
C ALA A 26 -37.65 4.32 -7.62
N ARG A 27 -38.20 3.13 -7.90
CA ARG A 27 -37.80 1.87 -7.25
C ARG A 27 -37.06 0.89 -8.15
N ILE A 28 -36.88 1.22 -9.43
CA ILE A 28 -36.32 0.35 -10.46
C ILE A 28 -34.87 -0.06 -10.18
N ILE A 29 -34.08 0.84 -9.56
CA ILE A 29 -32.69 0.58 -9.19
C ILE A 29 -32.63 -0.49 -8.09
N PHE A 30 -33.46 -0.35 -7.06
CA PHE A 30 -33.51 -1.35 -5.99
C PHE A 30 -34.01 -2.73 -6.48
N LEU A 31 -34.81 -2.76 -7.56
CA LEU A 31 -35.20 -4.02 -8.21
C LEU A 31 -34.00 -4.68 -8.90
N HIS A 32 -33.17 -3.89 -9.58
CA HIS A 32 -31.93 -4.36 -10.19
C HIS A 32 -30.93 -4.88 -9.15
N ASP A 33 -30.85 -4.23 -7.99
CA ASP A 33 -29.90 -4.56 -6.93
C ASP A 33 -30.42 -5.61 -5.93
N GLU A 34 -31.58 -6.23 -6.23
CA GLU A 34 -32.26 -7.25 -5.41
C GLU A 34 -32.66 -6.83 -3.99
N GLU A 35 -32.64 -5.53 -3.67
CA GLU A 35 -32.88 -4.98 -2.31
C GLU A 35 -34.37 -4.88 -1.91
N LEU A 36 -35.30 -5.21 -2.80
CA LEU A 36 -36.74 -5.19 -2.50
C LEU A 36 -37.21 -6.37 -1.65
N THR A 37 -38.27 -6.11 -0.88
CA THR A 37 -39.04 -7.19 -0.25
C THR A 37 -39.75 -8.05 -1.31
N GLU A 38 -40.00 -9.32 -1.00
CA GLU A 38 -40.66 -10.28 -1.91
C GLU A 38 -42.04 -9.81 -2.40
N ASN A 39 -42.76 -9.04 -1.58
CA ASN A 39 -44.06 -8.49 -1.95
C ASN A 39 -43.92 -7.38 -2.98
N GLU A 40 -42.96 -6.47 -2.81
CA GLU A 40 -42.73 -5.35 -3.73
C GLU A 40 -42.15 -5.85 -5.06
N LYS A 41 -41.28 -6.87 -5.04
CA LYS A 41 -40.79 -7.53 -6.26
C LYS A 41 -41.94 -8.05 -7.11
N LYS A 42 -42.89 -8.75 -6.49
CA LYS A 42 -44.08 -9.27 -7.18
C LYS A 42 -44.94 -8.17 -7.80
N GLU A 43 -45.20 -7.09 -7.07
CA GLU A 43 -45.97 -5.95 -7.57
C GLU A 43 -45.28 -5.26 -8.76
N MET A 44 -43.96 -5.11 -8.71
CA MET A 44 -43.19 -4.55 -9.82
C MET A 44 -43.14 -5.47 -11.04
N MET A 45 -42.98 -6.79 -10.85
CA MET A 45 -43.03 -7.76 -11.94
C MET A 45 -44.41 -7.82 -12.61
N GLU A 46 -45.48 -7.69 -11.82
CA GLU A 46 -46.85 -7.62 -12.34
C GLU A 46 -47.08 -6.34 -13.15
N HIS A 47 -46.51 -5.21 -12.70
CA HIS A 47 -46.52 -3.96 -13.46
C HIS A 47 -45.79 -4.05 -14.80
N MET A 48 -44.62 -4.70 -14.82
CA MET A 48 -43.84 -4.94 -16.05
C MET A 48 -44.61 -5.77 -17.09
N LYS A 49 -45.48 -6.69 -16.68
CA LYS A 49 -46.33 -7.46 -17.61
C LYS A 49 -47.39 -6.60 -18.31
N GLY A 50 -47.83 -5.51 -17.69
CA GLY A 50 -48.88 -4.63 -18.21
C GLY A 50 -48.38 -3.33 -18.84
N CYS A 51 -47.11 -2.96 -18.66
CA CYS A 51 -46.54 -1.70 -19.12
C CYS A 51 -45.27 -1.92 -19.97
N ALA A 52 -45.39 -1.67 -21.27
CA ALA A 52 -44.27 -1.72 -22.21
C ALA A 52 -43.21 -0.63 -21.93
N ASP A 53 -43.64 0.55 -21.46
CA ASP A 53 -42.71 1.66 -21.19
C ASP A 53 -41.80 1.35 -19.99
N CYS A 54 -42.35 0.77 -18.92
CA CYS A 54 -41.58 0.39 -17.73
C CYS A 54 -40.64 -0.80 -17.99
N THR A 55 -41.01 -1.72 -18.88
CA THR A 55 -40.11 -2.80 -19.31
C THR A 55 -38.96 -2.29 -20.15
N MET A 56 -39.22 -1.39 -21.10
CA MET A 56 -38.16 -0.71 -21.87
C MET A 56 -37.24 0.10 -20.95
N ALA A 57 -37.79 0.82 -19.96
CA ALA A 57 -36.99 1.57 -19.00
C ALA A 57 -36.06 0.66 -18.16
N PHE A 58 -36.53 -0.52 -17.75
CA PHE A 58 -35.72 -1.49 -17.03
C PHE A 58 -34.59 -2.06 -17.91
N ALA A 59 -34.90 -2.40 -19.16
CA ALA A 59 -33.92 -2.90 -20.11
C ALA A 59 -32.83 -1.85 -20.40
N ALA A 60 -33.21 -0.60 -20.66
CA ALA A 60 -32.27 0.50 -20.90
C ALA A 60 -31.36 0.76 -19.68
N LEU A 61 -31.92 0.68 -18.47
CA LEU A 61 -31.15 0.83 -17.24
C LEU A 61 -30.15 -0.31 -17.04
N SER A 62 -30.57 -1.56 -17.26
CA SER A 62 -29.69 -2.73 -17.17
C SER A 62 -28.57 -2.68 -18.20
N GLU A 63 -28.88 -2.28 -19.43
CA GLU A 63 -27.88 -2.09 -20.49
C GLU A 63 -26.86 -1.01 -20.12
N ALA A 64 -27.33 0.17 -19.66
CA ALA A 64 -26.44 1.24 -19.22
C ALA A 64 -25.50 0.77 -18.09
N LEU A 65 -26.02 0.08 -17.07
CA LEU A 65 -25.22 -0.46 -15.97
C LEU A 65 -24.24 -1.54 -16.44
N SER A 66 -24.60 -2.35 -17.42
CA SER A 66 -23.72 -3.38 -17.99
C SER A 66 -22.51 -2.77 -18.73
N ILE A 67 -22.69 -1.62 -19.38
CA ILE A 67 -21.60 -0.88 -20.04
C ILE A 67 -20.66 -0.31 -18.97
N LEU A 68 -21.23 0.30 -17.92
CA LEU A 68 -20.44 0.80 -16.79
C LEU A 68 -19.65 -0.32 -16.08
N ALA A 69 -20.22 -1.52 -15.98
CA ALA A 69 -19.56 -2.67 -15.39
C ALA A 69 -18.36 -3.15 -16.23
N GLN A 70 -18.45 -3.07 -17.57
CA GLN A 70 -17.36 -3.42 -18.48
C GLN A 70 -16.22 -2.40 -18.44
N GLU A 71 -16.53 -1.10 -18.40
CA GLU A 71 -15.50 -0.04 -18.26
C GLU A 71 -14.81 -0.06 -16.90
N LYS A 72 -15.48 -0.62 -15.89
CA LYS A 72 -14.93 -0.82 -14.55
C LYS A 72 -14.06 -2.09 -14.49
N GLU A 73 -13.13 -2.25 -15.44
CA GLU A 73 -11.96 -3.10 -15.24
C GLU A 73 -11.08 -2.47 -14.16
N ILE A 74 -11.45 -2.67 -12.90
CA ILE A 74 -10.60 -2.36 -11.77
C ILE A 74 -9.43 -3.32 -11.88
N LEU A 75 -8.27 -2.88 -12.38
CA LEU A 75 -7.02 -3.58 -12.11
C LEU A 75 -6.94 -3.69 -10.58
N PRO A 76 -7.13 -4.88 -9.99
CA PRO A 76 -7.11 -4.99 -8.54
C PRO A 76 -5.71 -4.55 -8.12
N ASN A 77 -5.63 -3.47 -7.33
CA ASN A 77 -4.33 -3.01 -6.86
C ASN A 77 -3.65 -4.23 -6.18
N PRO A 78 -2.45 -4.62 -6.65
CA PRO A 78 -1.84 -5.91 -6.32
C PRO A 78 -1.57 -6.07 -4.82
N TYR A 79 -1.64 -4.98 -4.05
CA TYR A 79 -1.44 -4.97 -2.61
C TYR A 79 -2.72 -4.83 -1.79
N LEU A 80 -3.91 -4.69 -2.40
CA LEU A 80 -5.17 -4.61 -1.65
C LEU A 80 -5.44 -5.91 -0.90
N PHE A 81 -5.31 -7.04 -1.60
CA PHE A 81 -5.54 -8.35 -0.99
C PHE A 81 -4.56 -8.63 0.15
N SER A 82 -3.28 -8.28 -0.01
CA SER A 82 -2.28 -8.44 1.04
C SER A 82 -2.56 -7.55 2.25
N LYS A 83 -2.92 -6.29 2.04
CA LYS A 83 -3.29 -5.37 3.14
C LYS A 83 -4.52 -5.84 3.91
N ILE A 84 -5.55 -6.32 3.22
CA ILE A 84 -6.77 -6.86 3.85
C ILE A 84 -6.43 -8.10 4.66
N LYS A 85 -5.69 -9.04 4.07
CA LYS A 85 -5.25 -10.27 4.75
C LYS A 85 -4.40 -9.99 5.99
N THR A 86 -3.49 -9.01 5.91
CA THR A 86 -2.69 -8.59 7.06
C THR A 86 -3.57 -8.01 8.16
N ARG A 87 -4.53 -7.14 7.84
CA ARG A 87 -5.43 -6.56 8.84
C ARG A 87 -6.27 -7.62 9.55
N LEU A 88 -6.86 -8.55 8.80
CA LEU A 88 -7.68 -9.63 9.34
C LEU A 88 -6.87 -10.58 10.25
N ASN A 89 -5.65 -10.93 9.83
CA ASN A 89 -4.74 -11.75 10.64
C ASN A 89 -4.20 -11.00 11.86
N SER A 90 -3.95 -9.68 11.76
CA SER A 90 -3.46 -8.87 12.89
C SER A 90 -4.53 -8.55 13.93
N ALA A 91 -5.81 -8.65 13.56
CA ALA A 91 -6.94 -8.51 14.49
C ALA A 91 -7.21 -9.81 15.28
N SER A 92 -6.60 -10.93 14.87
CA SER A 92 -6.65 -12.17 15.65
C SER A 92 -5.56 -12.11 16.73
N PRO A 93 -5.88 -12.26 18.02
CA PRO A 93 -4.93 -12.12 19.12
C PRO A 93 -3.93 -13.29 19.24
N ASP A 94 -3.82 -14.14 18.22
CA ASP A 94 -3.11 -15.40 18.35
C ASP A 94 -1.92 -15.52 17.39
N LYS A 95 -0.80 -15.94 17.98
CA LYS A 95 0.50 -16.25 17.37
C LYS A 95 1.35 -15.05 16.97
N ARG A 96 1.76 -14.27 17.98
CA ARG A 96 3.15 -13.81 18.01
C ARG A 96 4.03 -15.06 17.88
N PRO A 97 4.88 -15.23 16.85
CA PRO A 97 5.90 -16.26 16.94
C PRO A 97 6.75 -15.89 18.15
N THR A 98 6.94 -16.86 19.05
CA THR A 98 7.83 -16.80 20.21
C THR A 98 9.29 -16.67 19.77
N LYS A 99 9.62 -15.61 19.05
CA LYS A 99 10.98 -15.24 18.65
C LYS A 99 11.71 -14.42 19.71
N THR A 100 11.17 -14.35 20.94
CA THR A 100 11.69 -13.48 21.99
C THR A 100 13.00 -13.98 22.62
N VAL A 101 13.37 -15.25 22.42
CA VAL A 101 14.63 -15.81 22.94
C VAL A 101 15.76 -15.69 21.91
N PHE A 102 15.52 -16.05 20.64
CA PHE A 102 16.54 -15.94 19.59
C PHE A 102 16.80 -14.51 19.11
N ALA A 103 15.80 -13.61 19.15
CA ALA A 103 16.01 -12.20 18.80
C ALA A 103 16.84 -11.43 19.87
N ARG A 104 16.97 -11.98 21.09
CA ARG A 104 17.75 -11.37 22.18
C ARG A 104 19.22 -11.81 22.20
N LEU A 105 19.54 -12.94 21.54
CA LEU A 105 20.91 -13.42 21.35
C LEU A 105 21.61 -12.87 20.10
N GLN A 106 20.89 -12.20 19.20
CA GLN A 106 21.51 -11.65 17.99
C GLN A 106 22.58 -10.56 18.27
N PRO A 107 22.44 -9.64 19.24
CA PRO A 107 23.46 -8.62 19.47
C PRO A 107 24.73 -9.17 20.15
N THR A 108 24.65 -10.25 20.93
CA THR A 108 25.82 -10.84 21.60
C THR A 108 26.74 -11.58 20.64
N ILE A 109 26.19 -12.17 19.56
CA ILE A 109 26.97 -12.82 18.51
C ILE A 109 27.89 -11.83 17.79
N PHE A 110 27.40 -10.61 17.50
CA PHE A 110 28.21 -9.57 16.87
C PHE A 110 29.37 -9.11 17.76
N ILE A 111 29.13 -8.94 19.07
CA ILE A 111 30.19 -8.57 20.03
C ILE A 111 31.24 -9.67 20.12
N LEU A 112 30.82 -10.94 20.20
CA LEU A 112 31.72 -12.08 20.21
C LEU A 112 32.57 -12.13 18.93
N LEU A 113 31.95 -11.90 17.76
CA LEU A 113 32.66 -11.85 16.49
C LEU A 113 33.71 -10.75 16.44
N LEU A 114 33.41 -9.56 16.96
CA LEU A 114 34.38 -8.45 17.02
C LEU A 114 35.58 -8.79 17.91
N ILE A 115 35.33 -9.39 19.08
CA ILE A 115 36.40 -9.80 19.98
C ILE A 115 37.28 -10.87 19.30
N ILE A 116 36.66 -11.86 18.66
CA ILE A 116 37.38 -12.91 17.93
C ILE A 116 38.19 -12.30 16.77
N SER A 117 37.64 -11.38 15.99
CA SER A 117 38.35 -10.77 14.86
C SER A 117 39.54 -9.93 15.32
N VAL A 118 39.40 -9.17 16.41
CA VAL A 118 40.50 -8.36 16.95
C VAL A 118 41.59 -9.26 17.53
N TYR A 119 41.22 -10.30 18.28
CA TYR A 119 42.18 -11.23 18.87
C TYR A 119 42.94 -12.03 17.81
N THR A 120 42.22 -12.57 16.81
CA THR A 120 42.85 -13.31 15.70
C THR A 120 43.73 -12.41 14.85
N GLY A 121 43.30 -11.18 14.54
CA GLY A 121 44.11 -10.21 13.79
C GLY A 121 45.40 -9.82 14.51
N THR A 122 45.32 -9.51 15.80
CA THR A 122 46.50 -9.15 16.62
C THR A 122 47.44 -10.33 16.85
N SER A 123 46.91 -11.54 17.06
CA SER A 123 47.71 -12.75 17.22
C SER A 123 48.47 -13.11 15.95
N LEU A 124 47.80 -13.09 14.78
CA LEU A 124 48.48 -13.28 13.50
C LEU A 124 49.53 -12.19 13.29
N GLY A 125 49.15 -10.92 13.49
CA GLY A 125 50.05 -9.78 13.35
C GLY A 125 51.31 -9.88 14.20
N HIS A 126 51.21 -10.34 15.45
CA HIS A 126 52.37 -10.52 16.33
C HIS A 126 53.29 -11.66 15.85
N SER A 127 52.72 -12.78 15.39
CA SER A 127 53.49 -13.89 14.84
C SER A 127 54.24 -13.51 13.55
N PHE A 128 53.68 -12.63 12.72
CA PHE A 128 54.35 -12.10 11.52
C PHE A 128 55.29 -10.91 11.82
N SER A 129 54.96 -10.06 12.80
CA SER A 129 55.74 -8.87 13.20
C SER A 129 57.07 -9.23 13.84
N LYS A 130 57.21 -10.40 14.49
CA LYS A 130 58.51 -10.87 14.98
C LYS A 130 59.54 -11.06 13.84
N GLN A 131 59.09 -11.06 12.59
CA GLN A 131 59.93 -11.19 11.39
C GLN A 131 60.06 -9.86 10.59
N ILE A 132 59.29 -8.82 10.93
CA ILE A 132 59.37 -7.51 10.27
C ILE A 132 59.68 -6.45 11.33
N GLU A 133 60.97 -6.15 11.45
CA GLU A 133 61.53 -5.07 12.26
C GLU A 133 61.16 -3.71 11.62
N ILE A 134 59.91 -3.27 11.81
CA ILE A 134 59.43 -1.94 11.39
C ILE A 134 59.80 -0.95 12.48
N GLN A 135 61.08 -0.60 12.57
CA GLN A 135 61.54 0.49 13.44
C GLN A 135 62.11 1.67 12.66
N SER A 136 62.44 1.51 11.37
CA SER A 136 63.02 2.60 10.56
C SER A 136 62.01 3.40 9.73
N TYR A 137 60.84 2.85 9.39
CA TYR A 137 59.94 3.50 8.42
C TYR A 137 59.00 4.57 9.04
N THR A 138 58.73 4.49 10.34
CA THR A 138 57.79 5.40 11.02
C THR A 138 58.39 6.77 11.33
N ASP A 139 59.70 6.85 11.58
CA ASP A 139 60.38 8.12 11.85
C ASP A 139 60.46 9.03 10.61
N GLU A 140 60.64 8.42 9.44
CA GLU A 140 60.76 9.14 8.16
C GLU A 140 59.42 9.75 7.73
N ILE A 141 58.31 9.05 7.95
CA ILE A 141 56.96 9.54 7.64
C ILE A 141 56.50 10.62 8.63
N ALA A 142 56.87 10.50 9.90
CA ALA A 142 56.53 11.52 10.92
C ALA A 142 57.14 12.89 10.61
N LEU A 143 58.32 12.92 9.99
CA LEU A 143 58.99 14.14 9.51
C LEU A 143 58.26 14.82 8.36
N TYR A 144 57.60 14.07 7.48
CA TYR A 144 56.83 14.62 6.36
C TYR A 144 55.44 15.14 6.76
N ILE A 145 54.87 14.65 7.86
CA ILE A 145 53.54 15.06 8.33
C ILE A 145 53.60 16.35 9.17
N ASN A 146 54.77 16.73 9.67
CA ASN A 146 54.95 17.93 10.49
C ASN A 146 55.13 19.20 9.64
N GLU A 147 54.08 19.63 8.93
CA GLU A 147 54.04 20.87 8.14
C GLU A 147 54.19 22.15 8.99
N MET A 148 54.01 22.06 10.31
CA MET A 148 54.11 23.20 11.24
C MET A 148 55.52 23.80 11.34
N GLN A 149 56.57 23.01 11.05
CA GLN A 149 57.96 23.50 11.03
C GLN A 149 58.41 24.04 9.67
N THR A 150 57.63 23.82 8.61
CA THR A 150 58.06 24.10 7.22
C THR A 150 57.44 25.36 6.63
N GLU A 151 56.51 26.03 7.30
CA GLU A 151 55.91 27.27 6.80
C GLU A 151 56.42 28.53 7.54
N PRO A 152 57.33 29.33 6.93
CA PRO A 152 57.83 30.57 7.52
C PRO A 152 56.80 31.71 7.58
N LEU A 153 55.62 31.52 6.97
CA LEU A 153 54.60 32.55 6.84
C LEU A 153 53.83 32.80 8.14
N GLU A 154 53.57 31.76 8.95
CA GLU A 154 52.89 31.89 10.24
C GLU A 154 53.78 32.51 11.32
N ASN A 155 55.06 32.15 11.36
CA ASN A 155 56.02 32.78 12.28
C ASN A 155 56.18 34.29 12.02
N PHE A 156 56.09 34.72 10.76
CA PHE A 156 56.13 36.15 10.41
C PHE A 156 54.89 36.93 10.89
N LEU A 157 53.74 36.25 11.05
CA LEU A 157 52.49 36.88 11.53
C LEU A 157 52.40 36.91 13.06
N LEU A 158 53.08 36.01 13.76
CA LEU A 158 53.07 35.94 15.24
C LEU A 158 54.10 36.85 15.91
N GLU A 159 55.09 37.34 15.16
CA GLU A 159 56.17 38.18 15.68
C GLU A 159 55.94 39.69 15.46
N GLN A 160 54.74 40.09 15.00
CA GLN A 160 54.32 41.49 14.83
C GLN A 160 53.40 41.98 15.95
#